data_AF-A0A8S3FSX6-F1
#
_entry.id   AF-A0A8S3FSX6-F1
#
_cell.length_a   1.000
_cell.length_b   1.000
_cell.length_c   1.000
_cell.angle_alpha   90.00
_cell.angle_beta   90.00
_cell.angle_gamma   90.00
#
_symmetry.space_group_name_H-M   'P 1'
#
loop_
_entity.id
_entity.type
_entity.pdbx_description
1 polymer ?
#
loop_
_entity_poly.entity_id
_entity_poly.type
_entity_poly.pdbx_seq_one_letter_code
_entity_poly.pdbx_strand_id
1 'polypeptide(L)'
;MSDNLSLSAIRTVRVLRPLRTINRVPSMRMLVMLLLDTLPMLGNVLLLCFFVFFIFGIVGVQLWKGLLRNRCFLQLNTTMTDNYAFDDFPFQPFYIPSDKDSFICSDPSSSGMRKCSQIPKLNRNNMTCELDFRSMSSSLINQTINGCINWNQYYQLCK
;
A
#
# COMPACT_ATOMS: atom_id res chain seq x y z
N MET A 1 22.86 22.32 -18.59
CA MET A 1 21.74 21.36 -18.48
C MET A 1 20.48 22.21 -18.59
N SER A 2 19.78 22.08 -19.71
CA SER A 2 18.80 23.02 -20.23
C SER A 2 17.49 23.08 -19.44
N ASP A 3 17.07 24.29 -19.10
CA ASP A 3 15.73 24.65 -18.61
C ASP A 3 14.66 24.35 -19.69
N ASN A 4 14.29 23.08 -19.79
CA ASN A 4 13.12 22.62 -20.56
C ASN A 4 11.82 22.67 -19.72
N LEU A 5 11.87 23.29 -18.55
CA LEU A 5 10.69 23.57 -17.75
C LEU A 5 9.91 24.69 -18.45
N SER A 6 8.72 24.35 -18.97
CA SER A 6 7.55 25.25 -19.18
C SER A 6 7.08 25.60 -20.60
N LEU A 7 7.37 24.83 -21.65
CA LEU A 7 6.61 24.97 -22.93
C LEU A 7 5.22 24.28 -22.90
N SER A 8 5.02 23.25 -22.06
CA SER A 8 3.73 22.55 -21.94
C SER A 8 2.74 23.26 -21.00
N ALA A 9 3.23 23.81 -19.88
CA ALA A 9 2.42 24.59 -18.93
C ALA A 9 1.95 25.94 -19.52
N ILE A 10 2.78 26.61 -20.34
CA ILE A 10 2.36 27.84 -21.05
C ILE A 10 1.24 27.58 -22.07
N ARG A 11 1.11 26.35 -22.60
CA ARG A 11 0.00 25.98 -23.49
C ARG A 11 -1.33 25.87 -22.75
N THR A 12 -1.35 25.42 -21.49
CA THR A 12 -2.61 25.33 -20.70
C THR A 12 -3.16 26.71 -20.32
N VAL A 13 -2.31 27.73 -20.18
CA VAL A 13 -2.75 29.14 -19.96
C VAL A 13 -3.65 29.64 -21.10
N ARG A 14 -3.52 29.10 -22.32
CA ARG A 14 -4.39 29.46 -23.45
C ARG A 14 -5.83 28.97 -23.27
N VAL A 15 -6.06 27.94 -22.45
CA VAL A 15 -7.40 27.44 -22.07
C VAL A 15 -8.14 28.43 -21.19
N LEU A 16 -7.46 29.39 -20.55
CA LEU A 16 -8.08 30.46 -19.77
C LEU A 16 -8.52 31.67 -20.62
N ARG A 17 -8.19 31.74 -21.92
CA ARG A 17 -8.64 32.83 -22.81
C ARG A 17 -10.17 33.04 -22.85
N PRO A 18 -11.04 32.01 -22.77
CA PRO A 18 -12.49 32.17 -22.69
C PRO A 18 -12.96 32.99 -21.47
N LEU A 19 -12.22 32.95 -20.35
CA LEU A 19 -12.50 33.80 -19.19
C LEU A 19 -12.30 35.29 -19.49
N ARG A 20 -11.50 35.65 -20.51
CA ARG A 20 -11.38 37.05 -20.97
C ARG A 20 -12.56 37.46 -21.83
N THR A 21 -13.17 36.51 -22.55
CA THR A 21 -14.39 36.70 -23.34
C THR A 21 -15.63 36.85 -22.46
N ILE A 22 -15.67 36.22 -21.28
CA ILE A 22 -16.78 36.31 -20.31
C ILE A 22 -16.97 37.74 -19.77
N ASN A 23 -15.90 38.54 -19.72
CA ASN A 23 -15.94 39.95 -19.33
C ASN A 23 -16.49 40.88 -20.43
N ARG A 24 -16.73 40.36 -21.64
CA ARG A 24 -17.26 41.13 -22.78
C ARG A 24 -18.80 41.08 -22.86
N VAL A 25 -19.43 40.12 -22.17
CA VAL A 25 -20.88 39.91 -22.16
C VAL A 25 -21.43 40.19 -20.75
N PRO A 26 -22.20 41.27 -20.53
CA PRO A 26 -22.61 41.72 -19.20
C PRO A 26 -23.50 40.70 -18.44
N SER A 27 -24.24 39.83 -19.15
CA SER A 27 -25.10 38.81 -18.55
C SER A 27 -24.35 37.66 -17.88
N MET A 28 -23.25 37.17 -18.46
CA MET A 28 -22.43 36.12 -17.82
C MET A 28 -21.62 36.64 -16.64
N ARG A 29 -21.18 37.91 -16.70
CA ARG A 29 -20.47 38.54 -15.58
C ARG A 29 -21.35 38.64 -14.33
N MET A 30 -22.64 38.92 -14.48
CA MET A 30 -23.58 38.98 -13.35
C MET A 30 -23.68 37.64 -12.62
N LEU A 31 -23.75 36.51 -13.35
CA LEU A 31 -23.75 35.16 -12.77
C LEU A 31 -22.46 34.85 -11.99
N VAL A 32 -21.30 35.19 -12.53
CA VAL A 32 -20.01 34.98 -11.85
C VAL A 32 -19.90 35.87 -10.60
N MET A 33 -20.36 37.13 -10.67
CA MET A 33 -20.34 38.04 -9.52
C MET A 33 -21.30 37.58 -8.41
N LEU A 34 -22.49 37.08 -8.75
CA LEU A 34 -23.42 36.47 -7.78
C LEU A 34 -22.81 35.21 -7.12
N LEU A 35 -22.06 34.42 -7.88
CA LEU A 35 -21.33 33.26 -7.33
C LEU A 35 -20.21 33.72 -6.39
N LEU A 36 -19.42 34.72 -6.79
CA LEU A 36 -18.37 35.33 -5.96
C LEU A 36 -18.93 36.00 -4.70
N ASP A 37 -20.14 36.57 -4.73
CA ASP A 37 -20.82 37.15 -3.57
C ASP A 37 -21.31 36.11 -2.56
N THR A 38 -21.54 34.86 -2.99
CA THR A 38 -21.88 33.75 -2.08
C THR A 38 -20.65 33.01 -1.52
N LEU A 39 -19.48 33.14 -2.16
CA LEU A 39 -18.20 32.63 -1.64
C LEU A 39 -17.83 33.10 -0.21
N PRO A 40 -18.04 34.35 0.22
CA PRO A 40 -17.73 34.75 1.60
C PRO A 40 -18.58 33.99 2.63
N MET A 41 -19.84 33.64 2.32
CA MET A 41 -20.64 32.77 3.18
C MET A 41 -20.13 31.32 3.14
N LEU A 42 -19.67 30.85 1.98
CA LEU A 42 -19.09 29.52 1.82
C LEU A 42 -17.72 29.38 2.52
N GLY A 43 -16.97 30.48 2.65
CA GLY A 43 -15.68 30.54 3.33
C GLY A 43 -15.76 30.12 4.80
N ASN A 44 -16.85 30.46 5.51
CA ASN A 44 -17.07 30.02 6.89
C ASN A 44 -17.21 28.49 7.00
N VAL A 45 -17.93 27.86 6.06
CA VAL A 45 -18.08 26.40 5.98
C VAL A 45 -16.76 25.74 5.60
N LEU A 46 -16.03 26.32 4.65
CA LEU A 46 -14.74 25.81 4.20
C LEU A 46 -13.70 25.88 5.33
N LEU A 47 -13.71 26.96 6.12
CA LEU A 47 -12.89 27.10 7.32
C LEU A 47 -13.22 26.01 8.35
N LEU A 48 -14.51 25.76 8.61
CA LEU A 48 -14.93 24.67 9.50
C LEU A 48 -14.46 23.30 8.99
N CYS A 49 -14.68 23.01 7.70
CA CYS A 49 -14.19 21.78 7.07
C CYS A 49 -12.67 21.64 7.16
N PHE A 50 -11.93 22.74 6.96
CA PHE A 50 -10.47 22.74 7.10
C PHE A 50 -10.04 22.34 8.51
N PHE A 51 -10.64 22.92 9.56
CA PHE A 51 -10.35 22.53 10.94
C PHE A 51 -10.67 21.06 11.20
N VAL A 52 -11.82 20.58 10.74
CA VAL A 52 -12.22 19.18 10.88
C VAL A 52 -11.21 18.25 10.21
N PHE A 53 -10.87 18.50 8.95
CA PHE A 53 -9.88 17.68 8.23
C PHE A 53 -8.49 17.78 8.82
N PHE A 54 -8.10 18.94 9.35
CA PHE A 54 -6.81 19.11 10.00
C PHE A 54 -6.70 18.26 11.27
N ILE A 55 -7.69 18.35 12.17
CA ILE A 55 -7.68 17.57 13.42
C ILE A 55 -7.71 16.06 13.13
N PHE A 56 -8.66 15.60 12.31
CA PHE A 56 -8.75 14.17 11.97
C PHE A 56 -7.55 13.68 11.14
N GLY A 57 -6.97 14.55 10.30
CA GLY A 57 -5.77 14.25 9.53
C GLY A 57 -4.55 14.01 10.42
N ILE A 58 -4.30 14.89 11.40
CA ILE A 58 -3.19 14.72 12.34
C ILE A 58 -3.38 13.46 13.19
N VAL A 59 -4.57 13.27 13.75
CA VAL A 59 -4.90 12.08 14.56
C VAL A 59 -4.73 10.81 13.72
N GLY A 60 -5.22 10.81 12.47
CA GLY A 60 -5.12 9.65 11.59
C GLY A 60 -3.69 9.32 11.19
N VAL A 61 -2.87 10.31 10.84
CA VAL A 61 -1.46 10.07 10.55
C VAL A 61 -0.73 9.53 11.78
N GLN A 62 -0.99 10.07 12.97
CA GLN A 62 -0.34 9.59 14.19
C GLN A 62 -0.70 8.14 14.53
N LEU A 63 -1.95 7.73 14.29
CA LEU A 63 -2.42 6.37 14.58
C LEU A 63 -1.99 5.34 13.54
N TRP A 64 -1.98 5.69 12.24
CA TRP A 64 -1.80 4.72 11.15
C TRP A 64 -0.48 4.85 10.37
N LYS A 65 0.41 5.77 10.74
CA LYS A 65 1.71 5.92 10.08
C LYS A 65 2.50 4.61 10.13
N GLY A 66 2.86 4.10 8.95
CA GLY A 66 3.67 2.89 8.79
C GLY A 66 2.88 1.57 8.84
N LEU A 67 1.80 1.49 9.61
CA LEU A 67 1.03 0.25 9.83
C LEU A 67 0.49 -0.40 8.54
N LEU A 68 0.05 0.41 7.56
CA LEU A 68 -0.51 -0.12 6.30
C LEU A 68 0.56 -0.74 5.38
N ARG A 69 1.85 -0.53 5.67
CA ARG A 69 2.96 -1.09 4.88
C ARG A 69 3.49 -2.40 5.46
N ASN A 70 3.05 -2.80 6.65
CA ASN A 70 3.55 -3.98 7.34
C ASN A 70 3.30 -5.26 6.54
N ARG A 71 4.34 -6.09 6.38
CA ARG A 71 4.32 -7.40 5.72
C ARG A 71 4.93 -8.46 6.63
N CYS A 72 4.64 -9.72 6.32
CA CYS A 72 5.25 -10.85 7.01
C CYS A 72 6.54 -11.26 6.31
N PHE A 73 7.66 -11.15 6.99
CA PHE A 73 9.00 -11.53 6.55
C PHE A 73 9.38 -12.90 7.12
N LEU A 74 10.28 -13.59 6.43
CA LEU A 74 10.88 -14.81 6.97
C LEU A 74 11.75 -14.48 8.19
N GLN A 75 11.68 -15.33 9.20
CA GLN A 75 12.60 -15.27 10.32
C GLN A 75 13.92 -15.94 9.93
N LEU A 76 14.88 -15.18 9.40
CA LEU A 76 16.23 -15.68 9.15
C LEU A 76 17.03 -15.57 10.46
N ASN A 77 17.26 -16.70 11.13
CA ASN A 77 18.20 -16.74 12.24
C ASN A 77 19.63 -16.61 11.68
N THR A 78 20.34 -15.57 12.11
CA THR A 78 21.69 -15.17 11.67
C THR A 78 22.80 -16.20 11.91
N THR A 79 22.51 -17.36 12.52
CA THR A 79 23.50 -18.44 12.70
C THR A 79 23.72 -19.27 11.43
N MET A 80 23.16 -18.84 10.30
CA MET A 80 23.23 -19.57 9.05
C MET A 80 23.88 -18.76 7.92
N THR A 81 24.40 -17.56 8.19
CA THR A 81 24.96 -16.68 7.14
C THR A 81 26.42 -16.97 6.77
N ASP A 82 27.07 -17.98 7.34
CA ASP A 82 28.51 -18.13 7.13
C ASP A 82 28.90 -19.01 5.93
N ASN A 83 27.98 -19.65 5.20
CA ASN A 83 28.39 -20.52 4.07
C ASN A 83 27.45 -20.66 2.86
N TYR A 84 26.31 -19.96 2.81
CA TYR A 84 25.48 -19.98 1.61
C TYR A 84 25.21 -18.55 1.15
N ALA A 85 25.68 -18.24 -0.06
CA ALA A 85 25.38 -17.00 -0.73
C ALA A 85 23.85 -16.90 -0.91
N PHE A 86 23.28 -15.80 -0.45
CA PHE A 86 21.85 -15.49 -0.47
C PHE A 86 21.29 -15.29 -1.90
N ASP A 87 22.15 -15.35 -2.93
CA ASP A 87 21.82 -14.97 -4.30
C ASP A 87 21.17 -16.09 -5.15
N ASP A 88 21.03 -17.33 -4.65
CA ASP A 88 20.60 -18.48 -5.47
C ASP A 88 19.23 -19.09 -5.10
N PHE A 89 18.47 -18.48 -4.18
CA PHE A 89 17.16 -19.00 -3.77
C PHE A 89 15.99 -18.11 -4.25
N PRO A 90 14.95 -18.69 -4.88
CA PRO A 90 13.74 -17.97 -5.33
C PRO A 90 12.77 -17.72 -4.16
N PHE A 91 13.27 -17.39 -2.96
CA PHE A 91 12.43 -17.07 -1.81
C PHE A 91 12.20 -15.55 -1.74
N GLN A 92 10.93 -15.16 -1.86
CA GLN A 92 10.52 -13.78 -1.67
C GLN A 92 10.80 -13.37 -0.23
N PRO A 93 11.39 -12.19 0.04
CA PRO A 93 11.77 -11.79 1.40
C PRO A 93 10.56 -11.60 2.32
N PHE A 94 9.38 -11.36 1.74
CA PHE A 94 8.12 -11.22 2.43
C PHE A 94 7.01 -11.98 1.69
N TYR A 95 5.97 -12.36 2.43
CA TYR A 95 4.81 -13.07 1.89
C TYR A 95 4.04 -12.21 0.90
N ILE A 96 3.83 -12.75 -0.30
CA ILE A 96 3.00 -12.15 -1.34
C ILE A 96 1.75 -13.03 -1.54
N PRO A 97 0.54 -12.52 -1.26
CA PRO A 97 -0.68 -13.27 -1.49
C PRO A 97 -0.89 -13.53 -2.98
N SER A 98 -1.49 -14.67 -3.31
CA SER A 98 -1.86 -15.01 -4.69
C SER A 98 -3.05 -14.20 -5.20
N ASP A 99 -3.92 -13.77 -4.29
CA ASP A 99 -5.01 -12.84 -4.60
C ASP A 99 -4.51 -11.40 -4.71
N LYS A 100 -5.26 -10.56 -5.44
CA LYS A 100 -4.93 -9.12 -5.61
C LYS A 100 -4.94 -8.34 -4.29
N ASP A 101 -5.50 -8.91 -3.23
CA ASP A 101 -5.62 -8.26 -1.92
C ASP A 101 -4.34 -8.41 -1.11
N SER A 102 -3.77 -7.27 -0.71
CA SER A 102 -2.51 -7.27 0.03
C SER A 102 -2.67 -7.80 1.47
N PHE A 103 -1.69 -8.57 1.95
CA PHE A 103 -1.66 -9.06 3.33
C PHE A 103 -0.92 -8.06 4.23
N ILE A 104 -1.67 -7.30 5.03
CA ILE A 104 -1.11 -6.40 6.05
C ILE A 104 -1.16 -7.11 7.39
N CYS A 105 -0.01 -7.23 8.05
CA CYS A 105 0.08 -7.83 9.37
C CYS A 105 0.12 -6.76 10.47
N SER A 106 -0.25 -7.18 11.67
CA SER A 106 -0.20 -6.39 12.89
C SER A 106 0.84 -6.99 13.82
N ASP A 107 1.55 -6.13 14.55
CA ASP A 107 2.54 -6.56 15.54
C ASP A 107 1.85 -7.41 16.63
N PRO A 108 2.49 -8.48 17.15
CA PRO A 108 1.95 -9.27 18.24
C PRO A 108 1.49 -8.48 19.47
N SER A 109 2.13 -7.34 19.75
CA SER A 109 1.78 -6.47 20.89
C SER A 109 0.57 -5.57 20.61
N SER A 110 0.13 -5.46 19.36
CA SER A 110 -0.99 -4.63 18.93
C SER A 110 -2.28 -5.46 18.83
N SER A 111 -3.44 -4.84 19.07
CA SER A 111 -4.77 -5.46 18.94
C SER A 111 -5.24 -5.62 17.49
N GLY A 112 -4.32 -5.59 16.52
CA GLY A 112 -4.68 -5.69 15.11
C GLY A 112 -5.22 -7.07 14.74
N MET A 113 -6.12 -7.09 13.75
CA MET A 113 -6.93 -8.26 13.40
C MET A 113 -6.20 -9.34 12.60
N ARG A 114 -5.06 -9.01 11.98
CA ARG A 114 -4.30 -9.92 11.10
C ARG A 114 -2.91 -10.13 11.63
N LYS A 115 -2.57 -11.37 11.99
CA LYS A 115 -1.25 -11.81 12.41
C LYS A 115 -0.60 -12.67 11.33
N CYS A 116 0.72 -12.73 11.30
CA CYS A 116 1.44 -13.57 10.36
C CYS A 116 1.17 -15.08 10.57
N SER A 117 0.72 -15.48 11.75
CA SER A 117 0.23 -16.84 12.01
C SER A 117 -1.07 -17.19 11.27
N GLN A 118 -1.80 -16.21 10.74
CA GLN A 118 -3.05 -16.40 10.01
C GLN A 118 -2.86 -16.40 8.49
N ILE A 119 -1.63 -16.47 8.00
CA ILE A 119 -1.36 -16.60 6.57
C ILE A 119 -1.97 -17.94 6.09
N PRO A 120 -2.76 -17.94 5.00
CA PRO A 120 -3.34 -19.16 4.48
C PRO A 120 -2.25 -20.15 4.07
N LYS A 121 -2.52 -21.45 4.27
CA LYS A 121 -1.63 -22.52 3.82
C LYS A 121 -1.50 -22.45 2.30
N LEU A 122 -0.29 -22.75 1.79
CA LEU A 122 -0.02 -22.79 0.36
C LEU A 122 -0.93 -23.83 -0.32
N ASN A 123 -1.62 -23.45 -1.38
CA ASN A 123 -2.42 -24.36 -2.20
C ASN A 123 -1.72 -24.57 -3.55
N ARG A 124 -1.40 -25.82 -3.90
CA ARG A 124 -0.78 -26.20 -5.17
C ARG A 124 -1.64 -27.26 -5.83
N ASN A 125 -2.11 -27.02 -7.06
CA ASN A 125 -2.94 -27.96 -7.84
C ASN A 125 -4.18 -28.46 -7.07
N ASN A 126 -4.86 -27.56 -6.35
CA ASN A 126 -6.03 -27.87 -5.49
C ASN A 126 -5.71 -28.77 -4.28
N MET A 127 -4.43 -28.96 -3.95
CA MET A 127 -3.96 -29.63 -2.74
C MET A 127 -3.37 -28.60 -1.77
N THR A 128 -3.83 -28.64 -0.52
CA THR A 128 -3.27 -27.79 0.55
C THR A 128 -1.97 -28.41 1.05
N CYS A 129 -0.87 -27.64 0.98
CA CYS A 129 0.42 -28.04 1.51
C CYS A 129 0.37 -28.01 3.04
N GLU A 130 0.74 -29.13 3.68
CA GLU A 130 0.78 -29.23 5.15
C GLU A 130 2.15 -29.65 5.70
N LEU A 131 3.08 -30.03 4.83
CA LEU A 131 4.38 -30.55 5.23
C LEU A 131 5.32 -29.42 5.70
N ASP A 132 6.22 -29.77 6.63
CA ASP A 132 7.30 -28.93 7.15
C ASP A 132 8.62 -29.22 6.42
N PHE A 133 9.57 -28.28 6.35
CA PHE A 133 10.83 -28.48 5.63
C PHE A 133 11.65 -29.66 6.16
N ARG A 134 11.50 -30.05 7.44
CA ARG A 134 12.19 -31.23 8.01
C ARG A 134 11.73 -32.55 7.39
N SER A 135 10.51 -32.58 6.81
CA SER A 135 10.06 -33.75 6.04
C SER A 135 10.85 -33.94 4.74
N MET A 136 11.73 -32.98 4.37
CA MET A 136 12.69 -33.17 3.28
C MET A 136 13.78 -34.19 3.63
N SER A 137 14.07 -34.42 4.91
CA SER A 137 15.02 -35.46 5.34
C SER A 137 14.52 -36.89 5.05
N SER A 138 13.20 -37.10 5.05
CA SER A 138 12.57 -38.34 4.58
C SER A 138 12.60 -38.51 3.05
N SER A 139 12.85 -37.45 2.28
CA SER A 139 12.91 -37.48 0.81
C SER A 139 14.16 -38.15 0.26
N LEU A 140 15.23 -38.23 1.04
CA LEU A 140 16.43 -38.98 0.68
C LEU A 140 16.31 -40.48 1.02
N ILE A 141 15.25 -40.90 1.72
CA ILE A 141 15.11 -42.29 2.19
C ILE A 141 14.01 -43.06 1.46
N ASN A 142 12.97 -42.43 0.87
CA ASN A 142 12.10 -43.08 -0.13
C ASN A 142 11.28 -42.02 -0.88
N GLN A 143 11.26 -42.09 -2.22
CA GLN A 143 10.57 -41.16 -3.13
C GLN A 143 9.02 -41.25 -3.06
N THR A 144 8.41 -41.16 -1.89
CA THR A 144 6.95 -41.31 -1.74
C THR A 144 6.33 -40.26 -0.82
N ILE A 145 6.73 -39.00 -0.96
CA ILE A 145 5.97 -37.92 -0.33
C ILE A 145 5.07 -37.30 -1.40
N ASN A 146 3.85 -37.84 -1.51
CA ASN A 146 2.75 -37.18 -2.23
C ASN A 146 2.27 -35.99 -1.38
N GLY A 147 3.00 -34.88 -1.44
CA GLY A 147 2.64 -33.68 -0.71
C GLY A 147 3.59 -32.53 -1.00
N CYS A 148 3.16 -31.34 -0.68
CA CYS A 148 3.97 -30.13 -0.82
C CYS A 148 4.25 -29.51 0.55
N ILE A 149 5.42 -28.85 0.65
CA ILE A 149 5.85 -28.11 1.84
C ILE A 149 5.10 -26.79 1.91
N ASN A 150 4.55 -26.47 3.08
CA ASN A 150 3.91 -25.19 3.32
C ASN A 150 4.94 -24.12 3.68
N TRP A 151 5.52 -23.45 2.68
CA TRP A 151 6.50 -22.38 2.93
C TRP A 151 5.90 -21.16 3.63
N ASN A 152 4.57 -20.97 3.57
CA ASN A 152 3.91 -19.82 4.19
C ASN A 152 4.04 -19.79 5.73
N GLN A 153 4.32 -20.93 6.37
CA GLN A 153 4.43 -21.04 7.83
C GLN A 153 5.68 -20.37 8.44
N TYR A 154 6.69 -20.04 7.61
CA TYR A 154 7.95 -19.44 8.07
C TYR A 154 7.95 -17.91 8.04
N TYR A 155 6.93 -17.29 7.46
CA TYR A 155 6.76 -15.84 7.51
C TYR A 155 6.12 -15.46 8.84
N GLN A 156 6.95 -15.25 9.87
CA GLN A 156 6.48 -15.01 11.24
C GLN A 156 6.73 -13.57 11.72
N LEU A 157 7.65 -12.86 11.09
CA LEU A 157 8.06 -11.52 11.51
C LEU A 157 7.21 -10.45 10.82
N CYS A 158 6.43 -9.69 11.57
CA CYS A 158 5.67 -8.56 11.02
C CYS A 158 6.50 -7.28 11.04
N LYS A 159 6.76 -6.66 9.88
CA LYS A 159 7.54 -5.42 9.76
C LYS A 159 7.15 -4.58 8.55
#